data_AF-A0A7R8ZSR9-F1
#
_entry.id   AF-A0A7R8ZSR9-F1
#
_cell.length_a   1.000
_cell.length_b   1.000
_cell.length_c   1.000
_cell.angle_alpha   90.00
_cell.angle_beta   90.00
_cell.angle_gamma   90.00
#
_symmetry.space_group_name_H-M   'P 1'
#
loop_
_entity.id
_entity.type
_entity.pdbx_description
1 polymer ?
#
loop_
_entity_poly.entity_id
_entity_poly.type
_entity_poly.pdbx_seq_one_letter_code
_entity_poly.pdbx_strand_id
1 'polypeptide(L)' 'LGLIVGAFILCWLPFFLFYLLGAVCPNRSCEVPPIVFAVAFWLGYANSAVNPIIYTIFNKEFRAAFKKILCK' A
#
# COMPACT_ATOMS: atom_id res chain seq x y z
N LEU A 1 4.35 -14.97 -2.85
CA LEU A 1 4.24 -14.12 -4.06
C LEU A 1 2.85 -13.49 -4.18
N GLY A 2 1.77 -14.28 -4.24
CA GLY A 2 0.40 -13.74 -4.39
C GLY A 2 -0.01 -12.69 -3.33
N LEU A 3 0.32 -12.90 -2.05
CA LEU A 3 0.08 -11.92 -0.97
C LEU A 3 0.76 -10.57 -1.21
N ILE A 4 1.98 -10.58 -1.75
CA ILE A 4 2.77 -9.36 -2.01
C ILE A 4 2.15 -8.60 -3.18
N VAL A 5 1.80 -9.31 -4.26
CA VAL A 5 1.12 -8.71 -5.42
C VAL A 5 -0.25 -8.16 -5.04
N GLY A 6 -1.00 -8.89 -4.21
CA GLY A 6 -2.29 -8.42 -3.69
C GLY A 6 -2.16 -7.17 -2.83
N ALA A 7 -1.18 -7.13 -1.91
CA ALA A 7 -0.90 -5.93 -1.12
C ALA A 7 -0.48 -4.74 -1.99
N PHE A 8 0.37 -4.97 -3.00
CA PHE A 8 0.76 -3.95 -3.96
C PHE A 8 -0.46 -3.34 -4.67
N ILE A 9 -1.36 -4.18 -5.18
CA ILE A 9 -2.58 -3.71 -5.84
C ILE A 9 -3.45 -2.91 -4.86
N LEU A 10 -3.71 -3.43 -3.65
CA LEU A 10 -4.56 -2.76 -2.67
C LEU A 10 -4.02 -1.40 -2.23
N CYS A 11 -2.70 -1.28 -2.04
CA CYS A 11 -2.08 -0.01 -1.64
C CYS A 11 -2.07 1.03 -2.75
N TRP A 12 -1.94 0.62 -4.01
CA TRP A 12 -1.82 1.54 -5.15
C TRP A 12 -3.13 1.84 -5.87
N LEU A 13 -4.11 0.94 -5.79
CA LEU A 13 -5.40 1.08 -6.47
C LEU A 13 -6.12 2.41 -6.17
N PRO A 14 -6.20 2.89 -4.90
CA PRO A 14 -6.91 4.13 -4.60
C PRO A 14 -6.27 5.35 -5.28
N PHE A 15 -4.93 5.40 -5.31
CA PHE A 15 -4.19 6.46 -5.98
C PHE A 15 -4.45 6.46 -7.49
N PHE A 16 -4.37 5.30 -8.15
CA PHE A 16 -4.64 5.19 -9.58
C PHE A 16 -6.08 5.55 -9.95
N LEU A 17 -7.05 5.17 -9.12
CA LEU A 17 -8.45 5.54 -9.31
C LEU A 17 -8.65 7.06 -9.24
N PHE A 18 -8.07 7.74 -8.24
CA PHE A 18 -8.17 9.20 -8.13
C PHE A 18 -7.46 9.93 -9.28
N TYR A 19 -6.32 9.40 -9.73
CA TYR A 19 -5.62 9.94 -10.89
C TYR A 19 -6.45 9.82 -12.17
N LEU A 20 -7.08 8.66 -12.40
CA LEU A 20 -7.98 8.45 -13.54
C LEU A 20 -9.23 9.34 -13.45
N LEU A 21 -9.83 9.48 -12.26
CA LEU A 21 -10.97 10.37 -12.04
C LEU A 21 -10.66 11.82 -12.42
N GLY A 22 -9.46 12.31 -12.09
CA GLY A 22 -9.00 13.64 -12.51
C GLY A 22 -8.87 13.79 -14.03
N ALA A 23 -8.51 12.71 -14.74
CA ALA A 23 -8.39 12.72 -16.20
C ALA A 23 -9.73 12.63 -16.92
N VAL A 24 -10.71 11.89 -16.37
CA VAL A 24 -12.01 11.67 -17.03
C VAL A 24 -13.09 12.69 -16.64
N CYS A 25 -12.88 13.48 -15.58
CA CYS A 25 -13.82 14.52 -15.13
C CYS A 25 -13.23 15.94 -15.31
N PRO A 26 -13.25 16.50 -16.53
CA PRO A 26 -12.59 17.78 -16.83
C PRO A 26 -13.20 19.03 -16.14
N ASN A 27 -14.44 18.94 -15.65
CA ASN A 27 -15.18 20.10 -15.09
C ASN A 27 -15.20 20.16 -13.55
N ARG A 28 -14.22 19.57 -12.86
CA ARG A 28 -14.21 19.46 -11.37
C ARG A 28 -15.43 18.74 -10.76
N SER A 29 -16.27 18.10 -11.57
CA SER A 29 -17.44 17.34 -11.12
C SER A 29 -17.09 16.19 -10.18
N CYS A 30 -15.83 15.73 -10.22
CA CYS A 30 -15.27 14.63 -9.44
C CYS A 30 -14.07 15.12 -8.61
N GLU A 31 -14.16 16.32 -8.01
CA GLU A 31 -13.08 16.88 -7.21
C GLU A 31 -12.85 16.02 -5.95
N VAL A 32 -11.70 15.34 -5.92
CA VAL A 32 -11.27 14.55 -4.76
C VAL A 32 -10.72 15.52 -3.72
N PRO A 33 -11.21 15.49 -2.47
CA PRO A 33 -10.67 16.34 -1.42
C PRO A 33 -9.16 16.13 -1.25
N PRO A 34 -8.35 17.19 -1.07
CA PRO A 34 -6.89 17.06 -0.95
C PRO A 34 -6.45 16.06 0.13
N ILE A 35 -7.20 15.98 1.23
CA ILE A 35 -6.94 15.02 2.31
C ILE A 35 -7.12 13.56 1.86
N VAL A 36 -8.12 13.28 1.03
CA VAL A 36 -8.40 11.93 0.52
C VAL A 36 -7.30 11.51 -0.45
N PHE A 37 -6.87 12.42 -1.32
CA PHE A 37 -5.74 12.19 -2.21
C PHE A 37 -4.44 11.95 -1.43
N ALA A 38 -4.17 12.76 -0.41
CA ALA A 38 -3.01 12.59 0.47
C ALA A 38 -3.03 11.22 1.16
N VAL A 39 -4.17 10.79 1.71
CA VAL A 39 -4.30 9.47 2.36
C VAL A 39 -4.02 8.34 1.37
N ALA A 40 -4.57 8.39 0.14
CA ALA A 40 -4.28 7.38 -0.87
C ALA A 40 -2.80 7.35 -1.28
N PHE A 41 -2.16 8.51 -1.36
CA PHE A 41 -0.74 8.62 -1.64
C PHE A 41 0.11 7.99 -0.52
N TRP A 42 -0.19 8.31 0.74
CA TRP A 42 0.46 7.72 1.90
C TRP A 42 0.24 6.20 1.99
N LEU A 43 -0.94 5.71 1.60
CA LEU A 43 -1.22 4.27 1.51
C LEU A 43 -0.32 3.59 0.47
N GLY A 44 -0.09 4.22 -0.68
CA GLY A 44 0.87 3.74 -1.68
C GLY A 44 2.30 3.65 -1.12
N TYR A 45 2.74 4.66 -0.36
CA TYR A 45 4.05 4.63 0.32
C TYR A 45 4.15 3.53 1.38
N ALA A 46 3.07 3.26 2.10
CA ALA A 46 3.04 2.20 3.12
C ALA A 46 3.26 0.80 2.53
N ASN A 47 3.03 0.59 1.23
CA ASN A 47 3.25 -0.68 0.54
C ASN A 47 4.66 -1.27 0.78
N SER A 48 5.68 -0.41 0.88
CA SER A 48 7.06 -0.84 1.16
C SER A 48 7.22 -1.46 2.55
N ALA A 49 6.46 -0.98 3.55
CA ALA A 49 6.46 -1.49 4.92
C ALA A 49 5.61 -2.76 5.09
N VAL A 50 4.63 -2.99 4.20
CA VAL A 50 3.78 -4.19 4.22
C VAL A 50 4.57 -5.45 3.89
N ASN A 51 5.64 -5.36 3.09
CA ASN A 51 6.43 -6.51 2.67
C ASN A 51 7.07 -7.26 3.87
N PRO A 52 7.87 -6.63 4.76
CA PRO A 52 8.36 -7.27 5.98
C PRO A 52 7.25 -7.86 6.87
N ILE A 53 6.09 -7.20 6.97
CA ILE A 53 4.96 -7.66 7.77
C ILE A 53 4.40 -8.98 7.20
N ILE A 54 4.20 -9.04 5.88
CA ILE A 54 3.75 -10.27 5.21
C ILE A 54 4.75 -11.41 5.47
N TYR A 55 6.05 -11.14 5.35
CA TYR A 55 7.07 -12.18 5.60
C TYR A 55 7.09 -12.66 7.06
N THR A 56 6.99 -11.75 8.02
CA THR A 56 7.02 -12.11 9.45
C THR A 56 5.76 -12.83 9.94
N ILE A 57 4.59 -12.60 9.34
CA ILE A 57 3.34 -13.28 9.70
C ILE A 57 3.25 -14.66 9.03
N PHE A 58 3.51 -14.74 7.73
CA PHE A 58 3.23 -15.93 6.93
C PHE A 58 4.45 -16.85 6.72
N ASN A 59 5.67 -16.37 6.96
CA ASN A 59 6.89 -17.17 6.84
C ASN A 59 7.54 -17.39 8.22
N LYS A 60 7.41 -18.62 8.74
CA LYS A 60 7.90 -19.01 10.06
C LYS A 60 9.43 -18.90 10.19
N GLU A 61 10.17 -19.19 9.12
CA GLU A 61 11.63 -19.08 9.11
C GLU A 61 12.06 -17.61 9.13
N PHE A 62 11.41 -16.79 8.31
CA PHE A 62 11.65 -15.34 8.29
C PHE A 62 11.38 -14.71 9.66
N ARG A 63 10.28 -15.11 10.31
CA ARG A 63 9.94 -14.69 11.67
C ARG A 63 10.99 -15.11 12.70
N ALA A 64 11.52 -16.33 12.60
CA ALA A 64 12.56 -16.82 13.50
C ALA A 64 13.86 -16.03 13.33
N ALA A 65 14.28 -15.76 12.09
CA ALA A 65 15.43 -14.91 11.78
C ALA A 65 15.23 -13.47 12.30
N PHE A 66 14.04 -12.89 12.09
CA PHE A 66 13.71 -11.54 12.55
C PHE A 66 13.76 -11.43 14.09
N LYS A 67 13.22 -12.42 14.80
CA LYS A 67 13.31 -12.49 16.27
C LYS A 67 14.77 -12.59 16.75
N LYS A 68 15.61 -13.39 16.08
CA LYS A 68 17.02 -13.53 16.46
C LYS A 68 17.83 -12.24 16.28
N ILE A 69 17.44 -11.40 15.31
CA ILE A 69 18.10 -10.10 15.06
C ILE A 69 17.61 -9.04 16.06
N LEU A 70 16.31 -8.96 16.34
CA LEU A 70 15.72 -7.90 17.17
C LEU A 70 15.73 -8.20 18.67
N CYS A 71 15.61 -9.48 19.06
CA CYS A 71 15.49 -9.91 20.46
C CYS A 71 16.73 -10.72 20.87
N LYS A 72 17.92 -10.17 20.63
CA LYS A 72 19.19 -10.80 21.02
C LYS A 72 19.14 -11.39 22.42
#